data_AF-A0AA36MMM3-F1
#
_entry.id   AF-A0AA36MMM3-F1
#
_cell.length_a   1.000
_cell.length_b   1.000
_cell.length_c   1.000
_cell.angle_alpha   90.00
_cell.angle_beta   90.00
_cell.angle_gamma   90.00
#
_symmetry.space_group_name_H-M   'P 1'
#
loop_
_entity.id
_entity.type
_entity.pdbx_description
1 polymer ?
#
loop_
_entity_poly.entity_id
_entity_poly.type
_entity_poly.pdbx_seq_one_letter_code
_entity_poly.pdbx_strand_id
1 'polypeptide(L)'
;MALKAQPLLKFSDNCATLAPEGAELVRALPGQICPIIFVGDGRSGKSYLASCLVGAEDAFTSSDSAESVTEGIDVVAVPVSQLSEASGPEHLLVFDCEGGNNALAAIRTLVNVFGLLLGSQVAFVANGMATEQALQTLGMSLAARSLVRLEGAELPKQELVFVVNKNTLRYEGSALEKILEQKFDDPGRQELRDTVRECFPERSFFTVPLMGMPAFEDSLKSLRAHLVDRRKPLQMGGMPVSGRQLAGVMELIVAEVQATQEISLPSMNRYVIFEGFLLPLTNDLVDFAQGQLPEVVDYDPCLAERNPIERILRRFDESSAHVGNVTLKAEARQLLATKLWDLWHWVEAKSEALGNEVCDTVQEAQEVELSRSKSVVGGYGLLKEVVVTKQLFREEGRTVLHRKRGGDPERLPWKTLGTTVTRTKESAFDLLPSLPILKGLLYKSSPNRMRVLLRAFRWDRQPRQCVVQDGHFLWFDSEVGEGAEGAEGGGRAGSAGSGGEVQAKGCINFLMHRAAVSRHGDSFVIRPAEATGWQDPSSFTGDAFRSFSFAAESEAHCAEWVDAVERHIHFAAQAAEQLGPELPRHVRVYKPTWADLET
;
A
#
# COMPACT_ATOMS: atom_id res chain seq x y z
N MET A 1 -22.94 52.59 -17.12
CA MET A 1 -22.14 52.60 -18.38
C MET A 1 -23.13 52.47 -19.52
N ALA A 2 -23.00 53.23 -20.60
CA ALA A 2 -23.85 53.03 -21.77
C ALA A 2 -23.60 51.63 -22.32
N LEU A 3 -24.66 50.85 -22.52
CA LEU A 3 -24.57 49.53 -23.13
C LEU A 3 -24.15 49.72 -24.59
N LYS A 4 -22.98 49.22 -24.97
CA LYS A 4 -22.43 49.32 -26.33
C LYS A 4 -21.97 47.96 -26.82
N ALA A 5 -22.30 47.65 -28.07
CA ALA A 5 -21.84 46.46 -28.74
C ALA A 5 -20.32 46.43 -28.84
N GLN A 6 -19.77 45.24 -28.69
CA GLN A 6 -18.36 44.95 -28.92
C GLN A 6 -18.22 44.21 -30.25
N PRO A 7 -17.15 44.47 -31.01
CA PRO A 7 -16.83 43.62 -32.15
C PRO A 7 -16.57 42.20 -31.64
N LEU A 8 -17.15 41.21 -32.32
CA LEU A 8 -16.91 39.79 -31.99
C LEU A 8 -16.19 39.07 -33.11
N LEU A 9 -16.73 39.14 -34.32
CA LEU A 9 -16.15 38.51 -35.50
C LEU A 9 -15.93 39.58 -36.55
N LYS A 10 -14.70 39.72 -37.03
CA LYS A 10 -14.34 40.70 -38.05
C LYS A 10 -13.58 40.04 -39.19
N PHE A 11 -13.55 40.72 -40.32
CA PHE A 11 -12.83 40.26 -41.50
C PHE A 11 -11.65 41.20 -41.76
N SER A 12 -10.47 40.62 -41.92
CA SER A 12 -9.25 41.36 -42.27
C SER A 12 -8.45 40.51 -43.24
N ASP A 13 -8.01 41.08 -44.35
CA ASP A 13 -7.19 40.38 -45.35
C ASP A 13 -7.79 39.05 -45.84
N ASN A 14 -9.12 39.02 -46.04
CA ASN A 14 -9.86 37.81 -46.37
C ASN A 14 -9.70 36.67 -45.35
N CYS A 15 -9.46 36.99 -44.08
CA CYS A 15 -9.49 36.05 -42.97
C CYS A 15 -10.50 36.52 -41.93
N ALA A 16 -11.30 35.59 -41.41
CA ALA A 16 -12.17 35.86 -40.27
C ALA A 16 -11.36 35.81 -38.97
N THR A 17 -11.47 36.79 -38.09
CA THR A 17 -10.79 36.82 -36.79
C THR A 17 -11.79 37.14 -35.69
N LEU A 18 -11.58 36.54 -34.50
CA LEU A 18 -12.32 36.95 -33.32
C LEU A 18 -11.67 38.20 -32.72
N ALA A 19 -12.49 39.23 -32.55
CA ALA A 19 -12.08 40.43 -31.86
C ALA A 19 -11.99 40.15 -30.34
N PRO A 20 -10.85 40.46 -29.69
CA PRO A 20 -10.63 40.16 -28.27
C PRO A 20 -11.69 40.75 -27.35
N GLU A 21 -12.21 41.94 -27.67
CA GLU A 21 -13.18 42.66 -26.84
C GLU A 21 -14.50 41.89 -26.70
N GLY A 22 -15.04 41.39 -27.82
CA GLY A 22 -16.25 40.56 -27.81
C GLY A 22 -16.01 39.19 -27.20
N ALA A 23 -14.86 38.57 -27.48
CA ALA A 23 -14.51 37.25 -26.92
C ALA A 23 -14.37 37.29 -25.40
N GLU A 24 -13.68 38.30 -24.84
CA GLU A 24 -13.53 38.51 -23.40
C GLU A 24 -14.86 38.86 -22.74
N LEU A 25 -15.71 39.67 -23.40
CA LEU A 25 -17.05 39.94 -22.92
C LEU A 25 -17.83 38.64 -22.72
N VAL A 26 -17.84 37.75 -23.72
CA VAL A 26 -18.53 36.45 -23.65
C VAL A 26 -17.90 35.55 -22.59
N ARG A 27 -16.56 35.47 -22.53
CA ARG A 27 -15.81 34.65 -21.59
C ARG A 27 -16.11 35.00 -20.12
N ALA A 28 -16.35 36.28 -19.84
CA ALA A 28 -16.63 36.80 -18.51
C ALA A 28 -18.08 36.61 -18.03
N LEU A 29 -19.00 36.19 -18.91
CA LEU A 29 -20.42 36.06 -18.54
C LEU A 29 -20.65 34.95 -17.51
N PRO A 30 -21.29 35.26 -16.37
CA PRO A 30 -21.70 34.25 -15.41
C PRO A 30 -23.06 33.64 -15.77
N GLY A 31 -23.29 32.42 -15.31
CA GLY A 31 -24.60 31.77 -15.41
C GLY A 31 -24.96 31.29 -16.81
N GLN A 32 -26.26 31.22 -17.10
CA GLN A 32 -26.79 30.71 -18.37
C GLN A 32 -26.75 31.77 -19.47
N ILE A 33 -26.43 31.36 -20.70
CA ILE A 33 -26.33 32.24 -21.86
C ILE A 33 -27.45 31.91 -22.84
N CYS A 34 -28.22 32.92 -23.20
CA CYS A 34 -29.36 32.83 -24.11
C CYS A 34 -29.07 33.64 -25.38
N PRO A 35 -28.46 33.00 -26.39
CA PRO A 35 -28.03 33.68 -27.61
C PRO A 35 -29.20 33.90 -28.57
N ILE A 36 -29.41 35.16 -28.96
CA ILE A 36 -30.36 35.59 -29.99
C ILE A 36 -29.59 36.24 -31.13
N ILE A 37 -29.81 35.76 -32.34
CA ILE A 37 -29.01 36.17 -33.50
C ILE A 37 -29.90 36.85 -34.52
N PHE A 38 -29.53 38.06 -34.90
CA PHE A 38 -30.20 38.85 -35.92
C PHE A 38 -29.51 38.67 -37.27
N VAL A 39 -30.17 37.94 -38.18
CA VAL A 39 -29.70 37.70 -39.55
C VAL A 39 -30.72 38.22 -40.55
N GLY A 40 -30.34 38.36 -41.82
CA GLY A 40 -31.25 38.75 -42.89
C GLY A 40 -30.64 39.73 -43.86
N ASP A 41 -31.51 40.44 -44.58
CA ASP A 41 -31.06 41.36 -45.64
C ASP A 41 -30.22 42.51 -45.07
N GLY A 42 -29.34 43.06 -45.90
CA GLY A 42 -28.73 44.35 -45.65
C GLY A 42 -29.81 45.44 -45.58
N ARG A 43 -29.65 46.40 -44.67
CA ARG A 43 -30.58 47.55 -44.49
C ARG A 43 -32.01 47.20 -44.07
N SER A 44 -32.25 45.97 -43.62
CA SER A 44 -33.54 45.59 -43.04
C SER A 44 -33.76 46.13 -41.62
N GLY A 45 -32.78 46.85 -41.03
CA GLY A 45 -32.91 47.45 -39.70
C GLY A 45 -32.58 46.49 -38.54
N LYS A 46 -31.74 45.48 -38.77
CA LYS A 46 -31.29 44.50 -37.77
C LYS A 46 -30.70 45.14 -36.52
N SER A 47 -29.67 45.96 -36.68
CA SER A 47 -28.99 46.68 -35.60
C SER A 47 -29.96 47.51 -34.75
N TYR A 48 -30.92 48.19 -35.40
CA TYR A 48 -31.96 48.95 -34.70
C TYR A 48 -32.86 48.03 -33.86
N LEU A 49 -33.37 46.93 -34.44
CA LEU A 49 -34.20 45.98 -33.69
C LEU A 49 -33.43 45.30 -32.55
N ALA A 50 -32.15 45.00 -32.76
CA ALA A 50 -31.26 44.45 -31.74
C ALA A 50 -31.02 45.45 -30.59
N SER A 51 -30.80 46.73 -30.90
CA SER A 51 -30.74 47.83 -29.92
C SER A 51 -32.04 47.96 -29.11
N CYS A 52 -33.18 47.87 -29.78
CA CYS A 52 -34.49 47.94 -29.14
C CYS A 52 -34.73 46.75 -28.19
N LEU A 53 -34.29 45.54 -28.57
CA LEU A 53 -34.38 44.34 -27.74
C LEU A 53 -33.66 44.53 -26.39
N VAL A 54 -32.45 45.09 -26.43
CA VAL A 54 -31.64 45.33 -25.22
C VAL A 54 -32.04 46.60 -24.45
N GLY A 55 -33.01 47.36 -24.96
CA GLY A 55 -33.52 48.58 -24.32
C GLY A 55 -32.54 49.75 -24.35
N ALA A 56 -31.62 49.79 -25.33
CA ALA A 56 -30.65 50.86 -25.51
C ALA A 56 -30.54 51.20 -27.00
N GLU A 57 -31.05 52.37 -27.39
CA GLU A 57 -31.20 52.82 -28.79
C GLU A 57 -29.87 52.76 -29.58
N ASP A 58 -28.77 53.13 -28.93
CA ASP A 58 -27.43 53.18 -29.55
C ASP A 58 -26.52 52.01 -29.13
N ALA A 59 -27.10 50.86 -28.73
CA ALA A 59 -26.30 49.70 -28.37
C ALA A 59 -25.50 49.19 -29.58
N PHE A 60 -26.15 49.05 -30.73
CA PHE A 60 -25.52 48.74 -32.01
C PHE A 60 -25.52 49.98 -32.90
N THR A 61 -24.42 50.21 -33.62
CA THR A 61 -24.31 51.33 -34.54
C THR A 61 -25.27 51.13 -35.71
N SER A 62 -26.25 52.03 -35.88
CA SER A 62 -27.12 52.07 -37.05
C SER A 62 -26.85 53.33 -37.87
N SER A 63 -26.81 53.20 -39.20
CA SER A 63 -26.73 54.34 -40.13
C SER A 63 -27.62 54.12 -41.34
N ASP A 64 -28.21 55.22 -41.81
CA ASP A 64 -29.01 55.31 -43.02
C ASP A 64 -28.15 55.45 -44.29
N SER A 65 -26.82 55.43 -44.17
CA SER A 65 -25.91 55.45 -45.32
C SER A 65 -26.03 54.18 -46.18
N ALA A 66 -25.58 54.26 -47.44
CA ALA A 66 -25.54 53.10 -48.32
C ALA A 66 -24.42 52.09 -47.93
N GLU A 67 -23.36 52.55 -47.26
CA GLU A 67 -22.15 51.78 -46.90
C GLU A 67 -22.33 50.89 -45.66
N SER A 68 -22.09 49.58 -45.79
CA SER A 68 -22.36 48.59 -44.73
C SER A 68 -21.78 49.03 -43.38
N VAL A 69 -22.64 49.06 -42.35
CA VAL A 69 -22.28 49.59 -41.02
C VAL A 69 -21.72 48.48 -40.13
N THR A 70 -22.37 47.32 -40.16
CA THR A 70 -21.93 46.11 -39.45
C THR A 70 -21.13 45.25 -40.42
N GLU A 71 -19.83 45.11 -40.17
CA GLU A 71 -18.95 44.13 -40.81
C GLU A 71 -18.77 42.95 -39.86
N GLY A 72 -19.04 41.72 -40.33
CA GLY A 72 -18.96 40.52 -39.49
C GLY A 72 -20.08 40.40 -38.45
N ILE A 73 -19.72 40.27 -37.17
CA ILE A 73 -20.65 40.14 -36.04
C ILE A 73 -20.24 41.07 -34.91
N ASP A 74 -21.21 41.85 -34.43
CA ASP A 74 -21.11 42.60 -33.18
C ASP A 74 -21.97 41.93 -32.11
N VAL A 75 -21.56 42.04 -30.85
CA VAL A 75 -22.20 41.35 -29.72
C VAL A 75 -22.47 42.29 -28.56
N VAL A 76 -23.63 42.11 -27.93
CA VAL A 76 -24.02 42.75 -26.67
C VAL A 76 -24.48 41.68 -25.69
N ALA A 77 -24.08 41.79 -24.43
CA ALA A 77 -24.59 40.97 -23.35
C ALA A 77 -25.39 41.81 -22.36
N VAL A 78 -26.59 41.36 -22.00
CA VAL A 78 -27.45 42.02 -21.00
C VAL A 78 -27.95 41.00 -19.99
N PRO A 79 -27.84 41.26 -18.68
CA PRO A 79 -28.50 40.44 -17.67
C PRO A 79 -30.00 40.44 -17.90
N VAL A 80 -30.61 39.25 -17.97
CA VAL A 80 -32.04 39.09 -18.23
C VAL A 80 -32.91 39.79 -17.18
N SER A 81 -32.42 39.92 -15.94
CA SER A 81 -33.08 40.65 -14.86
C SER A 81 -33.28 42.15 -15.15
N GLN A 82 -32.58 42.71 -16.15
CA GLN A 82 -32.80 44.08 -16.62
C GLN A 82 -33.89 44.16 -17.70
N LEU A 83 -34.25 43.02 -18.31
CA LEU A 83 -35.20 42.95 -19.42
C LEU A 83 -36.55 42.33 -19.01
N SER A 84 -36.56 41.50 -17.98
CA SER A 84 -37.75 40.80 -17.47
C SER A 84 -37.61 40.52 -15.96
N GLU A 85 -38.71 40.16 -15.29
CA GLU A 85 -38.74 39.81 -13.85
C GLU A 85 -38.14 38.42 -13.52
N ALA A 86 -37.34 37.83 -14.42
CA ALA A 86 -36.79 36.50 -14.24
C ALA A 86 -35.78 36.43 -13.06
N SER A 87 -35.85 35.35 -12.30
CA SER A 87 -34.94 35.06 -11.20
C SER A 87 -33.75 34.22 -11.67
N GLY A 88 -32.53 34.72 -11.48
CA GLY A 88 -31.29 33.94 -11.67
C GLY A 88 -30.21 34.68 -12.46
N PRO A 89 -28.96 34.17 -12.43
CA PRO A 89 -27.87 34.68 -13.26
C PRO A 89 -28.04 34.15 -14.69
N GLU A 90 -28.76 34.89 -15.52
CA GLU A 90 -28.99 34.57 -16.93
C GLU A 90 -28.66 35.81 -17.77
N HIS A 91 -27.98 35.61 -18.90
CA HIS A 91 -27.58 36.67 -19.81
C HIS A 91 -28.18 36.44 -21.19
N LEU A 92 -28.81 37.48 -21.72
CA LEU A 92 -29.18 37.55 -23.12
C LEU A 92 -27.93 37.97 -23.91
N LEU A 93 -27.53 37.16 -24.88
CA LEU A 93 -26.40 37.46 -25.75
C LEU A 93 -26.93 37.75 -27.15
N VAL A 94 -26.91 39.02 -27.55
CA VAL A 94 -27.48 39.49 -28.80
C VAL A 94 -26.37 39.65 -29.82
N PHE A 95 -26.51 38.97 -30.95
CA PHE A 95 -25.58 39.05 -32.07
C PHE A 95 -26.23 39.82 -33.22
N ASP A 96 -25.62 40.92 -33.63
CA ASP A 96 -25.99 41.64 -34.86
C ASP A 96 -25.04 41.22 -35.98
N CYS A 97 -25.59 40.55 -36.99
CA CYS A 97 -24.82 40.02 -38.10
C CYS A 97 -24.85 40.94 -39.32
N GLU A 98 -23.76 40.94 -40.09
CA GLU A 98 -23.72 41.56 -41.41
C GLU A 98 -24.86 41.04 -42.33
N GLY A 99 -25.38 41.92 -43.18
CA GLY A 99 -26.46 41.56 -44.12
C GLY A 99 -26.01 40.61 -45.23
N GLY A 100 -26.84 39.59 -45.52
CA GLY A 100 -26.47 38.49 -46.44
C GLY A 100 -26.33 38.89 -47.92
N ASN A 101 -26.94 39.99 -48.35
CA ASN A 101 -27.09 40.38 -49.77
C ASN A 101 -25.99 41.30 -50.34
N ASN A 102 -24.87 41.51 -49.65
CA ASN A 102 -23.81 42.41 -50.12
C ASN A 102 -22.86 41.68 -51.14
N ALA A 103 -22.74 42.10 -52.39
CA ALA A 103 -22.11 41.26 -53.43
C ALA A 103 -20.60 40.94 -53.25
N LEU A 104 -19.90 41.54 -52.27
CA LEU A 104 -18.43 41.59 -52.22
C LEU A 104 -17.70 40.68 -51.21
N ALA A 105 -18.35 39.86 -50.37
CA ALA A 105 -17.64 39.14 -49.29
C ALA A 105 -17.74 37.60 -49.40
N ALA A 106 -16.61 36.95 -49.69
CA ALA A 106 -16.49 35.50 -49.83
C ALA A 106 -16.57 34.73 -48.49
N ILE A 107 -16.49 35.41 -47.33
CA ILE A 107 -16.35 34.78 -45.99
C ILE A 107 -17.65 34.87 -45.16
N ARG A 108 -18.76 35.27 -45.79
CA ARG A 108 -20.06 35.40 -45.10
C ARG A 108 -20.68 34.09 -44.64
N THR A 109 -20.25 32.97 -45.22
CA THR A 109 -20.72 31.67 -44.77
C THR A 109 -20.44 31.49 -43.29
N LEU A 110 -19.32 32.00 -42.77
CA LEU A 110 -18.94 31.89 -41.36
C LEU A 110 -19.89 32.68 -40.43
N VAL A 111 -20.39 33.85 -40.85
CA VAL A 111 -21.40 34.61 -40.09
C VAL A 111 -22.69 33.80 -39.96
N ASN A 112 -23.14 33.19 -41.05
CA ASN A 112 -24.32 32.32 -41.03
C ASN A 112 -24.08 31.06 -40.18
N VAL A 113 -22.90 30.45 -40.26
CA VAL A 113 -22.58 29.29 -39.44
C VAL A 113 -22.55 29.64 -37.94
N PHE A 114 -21.94 30.77 -37.56
CA PHE A 114 -22.03 31.27 -36.18
C PHE A 114 -23.48 31.44 -35.74
N GLY A 115 -24.31 32.02 -36.62
CA GLY A 115 -25.74 32.19 -36.40
C GLY A 115 -26.49 30.88 -36.12
N LEU A 116 -26.18 29.84 -36.90
CA LEU A 116 -26.88 28.56 -36.83
C LEU A 116 -26.35 27.62 -35.76
N LEU A 117 -25.07 27.73 -35.40
CA LEU A 117 -24.47 26.89 -34.36
C LEU A 117 -24.70 27.45 -32.96
N LEU A 118 -24.62 28.77 -32.82
CA LEU A 118 -24.62 29.41 -31.51
C LEU A 118 -25.97 30.01 -31.16
N GLY A 119 -26.87 30.24 -32.12
CA GLY A 119 -28.19 30.80 -31.85
C GLY A 119 -29.11 29.80 -31.17
N SER A 120 -29.79 30.22 -30.11
CA SER A 120 -30.95 29.49 -29.58
C SER A 120 -32.25 29.97 -30.24
N GLN A 121 -32.26 31.25 -30.62
CA GLN A 121 -33.28 31.89 -31.44
C GLN A 121 -32.61 32.64 -32.59
N VAL A 122 -33.21 32.53 -33.77
CA VAL A 122 -32.77 33.20 -34.99
C VAL A 122 -33.84 34.21 -35.40
N ALA A 123 -33.55 35.49 -35.21
CA ALA A 123 -34.38 36.59 -35.68
C ALA A 123 -34.01 36.92 -37.14
N PHE A 124 -34.74 36.34 -38.10
CA PHE A 124 -34.54 36.63 -39.51
C PHE A 124 -35.32 37.89 -39.90
N VAL A 125 -34.63 38.95 -40.29
CA VAL A 125 -35.22 40.26 -40.58
C VAL A 125 -35.29 40.53 -42.08
N ALA A 126 -36.50 40.42 -42.62
CA ALA A 126 -36.86 40.80 -43.99
C ALA A 126 -37.21 42.29 -44.06
N ASN A 127 -36.87 42.94 -45.17
CA ASN A 127 -37.16 44.35 -45.38
C ASN A 127 -38.50 44.56 -46.12
N GLY A 128 -39.46 45.21 -45.47
CA GLY A 128 -40.72 45.68 -46.04
C GLY A 128 -41.79 44.61 -46.24
N MET A 129 -41.42 43.43 -46.75
CA MET A 129 -42.36 42.35 -47.05
C MET A 129 -41.72 40.96 -46.95
N ALA A 130 -42.54 39.95 -46.63
CA ALA A 130 -42.16 38.55 -46.72
C ALA A 130 -42.23 38.07 -48.19
N THR A 131 -41.10 38.11 -48.89
CA THR A 131 -40.99 37.74 -50.32
C THR A 131 -40.32 36.40 -50.52
N GLU A 132 -40.43 35.84 -51.73
CA GLU A 132 -39.65 34.66 -52.13
C GLU A 132 -38.15 34.91 -52.02
N GLN A 133 -37.71 36.13 -52.35
CA GLN A 133 -36.30 36.52 -52.21
C GLN A 133 -35.85 36.48 -50.75
N ALA A 134 -36.68 36.92 -49.81
CA ALA A 134 -36.38 36.84 -48.38
C ALA A 134 -36.24 35.37 -47.92
N LEU A 135 -37.11 34.47 -48.39
CA LEU A 135 -36.97 33.04 -48.13
C LEU A 135 -35.70 32.46 -48.76
N GLN A 136 -35.34 32.88 -49.97
CA GLN A 136 -34.10 32.46 -50.62
C GLN A 136 -32.87 32.93 -49.82
N THR A 137 -32.87 34.16 -49.30
CA THR A 137 -31.83 34.64 -48.39
C THR A 137 -31.72 33.75 -47.15
N LEU A 138 -32.86 33.42 -46.51
CA LEU A 138 -32.88 32.48 -45.38
C LEU A 138 -32.35 31.10 -45.78
N GLY A 139 -32.73 30.61 -46.96
CA GLY A 139 -32.24 29.34 -47.53
C GLY A 139 -30.73 29.33 -47.74
N MET A 140 -30.17 30.41 -48.27
CA MET A 140 -28.71 30.56 -48.42
C MET A 140 -28.01 30.57 -47.07
N SER A 141 -28.59 31.22 -46.06
CA SER A 141 -28.07 31.12 -44.69
C SER A 141 -28.10 29.68 -44.20
N LEU A 142 -29.19 28.93 -44.43
CA LEU A 142 -29.30 27.52 -44.03
C LEU A 142 -28.36 26.59 -44.80
N ALA A 143 -28.04 26.90 -46.06
CA ALA A 143 -27.07 26.13 -46.83
C ALA A 143 -25.69 26.11 -46.16
N ALA A 144 -25.37 27.11 -45.33
CA ALA A 144 -24.14 27.13 -44.52
C ALA A 144 -24.07 25.95 -43.52
N ARG A 145 -25.19 25.31 -43.18
CA ARG A 145 -25.21 24.07 -42.37
C ARG A 145 -24.45 22.93 -43.04
N SER A 146 -24.32 22.94 -44.37
CA SER A 146 -23.51 21.94 -45.09
C SER A 146 -22.02 21.98 -44.72
N LEU A 147 -21.53 23.09 -44.16
CA LEU A 147 -20.17 23.19 -43.64
C LEU A 147 -20.00 22.51 -42.27
N VAL A 148 -21.09 22.08 -41.63
CA VAL A 148 -21.05 21.46 -40.30
C VAL A 148 -21.09 19.94 -40.44
N ARG A 149 -20.00 19.28 -40.08
CA ARG A 149 -19.94 17.82 -39.95
C ARG A 149 -20.67 17.39 -38.69
N LEU A 150 -21.72 16.60 -38.87
CA LEU A 150 -22.58 16.14 -37.78
C LEU A 150 -22.10 14.83 -37.14
N GLU A 151 -21.56 13.89 -37.91
CA GLU A 151 -21.10 12.56 -37.44
C GLU A 151 -22.04 11.87 -36.42
N GLY A 152 -23.36 11.92 -36.68
CA GLY A 152 -24.39 11.34 -35.81
C GLY A 152 -24.84 12.22 -34.64
N ALA A 153 -24.30 13.42 -34.49
CA ALA A 153 -24.84 14.46 -33.61
C ALA A 153 -25.95 15.26 -34.31
N GLU A 154 -26.89 15.78 -33.54
CA GLU A 154 -27.93 16.68 -34.03
C GLU A 154 -27.55 18.13 -33.71
N LEU A 155 -27.89 19.05 -34.62
CA LEU A 155 -27.80 20.47 -34.34
C LEU A 155 -28.81 20.86 -33.26
N PRO A 156 -28.47 21.84 -32.40
CA PRO A 156 -29.41 22.33 -31.41
C PRO A 156 -30.69 22.83 -32.10
N LYS A 157 -31.84 22.51 -31.51
CA LYS A 157 -33.13 22.99 -32.03
C LYS A 157 -33.23 24.50 -31.81
N GLN A 158 -33.40 25.24 -32.88
CA GLN A 158 -33.52 26.69 -32.86
C GLN A 158 -34.97 27.12 -33.10
N GLU A 159 -35.39 28.22 -32.48
CA GLU A 159 -36.62 28.92 -32.86
C GLU A 159 -36.32 29.95 -33.95
N LEU A 160 -37.14 29.97 -35.01
CA LEU A 160 -37.11 31.03 -36.02
C LEU A 160 -38.12 32.11 -35.66
N VAL A 161 -37.67 33.34 -35.51
CA VAL A 161 -38.51 34.52 -35.40
C VAL A 161 -38.39 35.31 -36.70
N PHE A 162 -39.34 35.10 -37.61
CA PHE A 162 -39.35 35.77 -38.91
C PHE A 162 -39.98 37.16 -38.76
N VAL A 163 -39.16 38.20 -38.92
CA VAL A 163 -39.55 39.59 -38.72
C VAL A 163 -39.60 40.31 -40.06
N VAL A 164 -40.77 40.84 -40.44
CA VAL A 164 -40.89 41.79 -41.54
C VAL A 164 -40.82 43.20 -40.96
N ASN A 165 -39.65 43.82 -41.05
CA ASN A 165 -39.44 45.19 -40.58
C ASN A 165 -39.87 46.20 -41.66
N LYS A 166 -40.19 47.43 -41.27
CA LYS A 166 -40.68 48.49 -42.19
C LYS A 166 -41.92 48.06 -42.98
N ASN A 167 -42.74 47.21 -42.38
CA ASN A 167 -43.88 46.61 -43.04
C ASN A 167 -44.99 47.63 -43.31
N THR A 168 -45.55 47.61 -44.51
CA THR A 168 -46.69 48.44 -44.92
C THR A 168 -47.95 47.63 -45.17
N LEU A 169 -47.85 46.30 -45.13
CA LEU A 169 -48.95 45.37 -45.39
C LEU A 169 -49.57 44.88 -44.08
N ARG A 170 -50.80 44.34 -44.13
CA ARG A 170 -51.42 43.68 -42.97
C ARG A 170 -51.25 42.18 -43.11
N TYR A 171 -50.29 41.62 -42.39
CA TYR A 171 -50.12 40.18 -42.29
C TYR A 171 -50.86 39.63 -41.07
N GLU A 172 -51.38 38.42 -41.20
CA GLU A 172 -51.88 37.64 -40.06
C GLU A 172 -50.71 36.92 -39.37
N GLY A 173 -50.88 36.57 -38.09
CA GLY A 173 -49.85 35.82 -37.35
C GLY A 173 -49.50 34.46 -37.96
N SER A 174 -50.42 33.86 -38.74
CA SER A 174 -50.22 32.60 -39.47
C SER A 174 -49.60 32.80 -40.87
N ALA A 175 -49.17 34.00 -41.24
CA ALA A 175 -48.71 34.29 -42.59
C ALA A 175 -47.49 33.43 -42.98
N LEU A 176 -46.52 33.23 -42.08
CA LEU A 176 -45.35 32.40 -42.35
C LEU A 176 -45.72 30.95 -42.64
N GLU A 177 -46.58 30.33 -41.84
CA GLU A 177 -46.99 28.94 -42.07
C GLU A 177 -47.73 28.80 -43.40
N LYS A 178 -48.62 29.73 -43.75
CA LYS A 178 -49.27 29.76 -45.07
C LYS A 178 -48.24 29.85 -46.21
N ILE A 179 -47.19 30.66 -46.04
CA ILE A 179 -46.10 30.82 -47.02
C ILE A 179 -45.30 29.51 -47.17
N LEU A 180 -45.04 28.81 -46.06
CA LEU A 180 -44.25 27.56 -46.04
C LEU A 180 -45.06 26.33 -46.49
N GLU A 181 -46.38 26.33 -46.28
CA GLU A 181 -47.30 25.24 -46.69
C GLU A 181 -47.76 25.36 -48.15
N GLN A 182 -47.60 26.54 -48.76
CA GLN A 182 -47.95 26.76 -50.15
C GLN A 182 -47.17 25.79 -51.05
N LYS A 183 -47.90 25.03 -51.86
CA LYS A 183 -47.32 24.10 -52.83
C LYS A 183 -46.91 24.84 -54.10
N PHE A 184 -45.73 24.50 -54.61
CA PHE A 184 -45.20 25.04 -55.87
C PHE A 184 -44.85 23.89 -56.83
N ASP A 185 -45.02 24.12 -58.13
CA ASP A 185 -44.59 23.19 -59.16
C ASP A 185 -43.05 23.19 -59.33
N ASP A 186 -42.38 24.27 -58.87
CA ASP A 186 -40.92 24.38 -58.86
C ASP A 186 -40.32 23.59 -57.69
N PRO A 187 -39.54 22.52 -57.94
CA PRO A 187 -39.00 21.67 -56.87
C PRO A 187 -38.07 22.42 -55.91
N GLY A 188 -37.29 23.38 -56.40
CA GLY A 188 -36.34 24.13 -55.56
C GLY A 188 -37.03 25.01 -54.53
N ARG A 189 -38.14 25.66 -54.90
CA ARG A 189 -38.98 26.41 -53.95
C ARG A 189 -39.64 25.53 -52.90
N GLN A 190 -40.02 24.31 -53.26
CA GLN A 190 -40.61 23.36 -52.32
C GLN A 190 -39.54 22.84 -51.34
N GLU A 191 -38.38 22.43 -51.84
CA GLU A 191 -37.23 21.96 -51.06
C GLU A 191 -36.75 23.03 -50.06
N LEU A 192 -36.71 24.30 -50.47
CA LEU A 192 -36.37 25.42 -49.60
C LEU A 192 -37.31 25.52 -48.38
N ARG A 193 -38.62 25.41 -48.61
CA ARG A 193 -39.63 25.48 -47.54
C ARG A 193 -39.56 24.27 -46.63
N ASP A 194 -39.34 23.09 -47.19
CA ASP A 194 -39.16 21.85 -46.45
C ASP A 194 -37.93 21.95 -45.54
N THR A 195 -36.82 22.45 -46.09
CA THR A 195 -35.58 22.72 -45.35
C THR A 195 -35.82 23.71 -44.20
N VAL A 196 -36.52 24.83 -44.44
CA VAL A 196 -36.84 25.80 -43.38
C VAL A 196 -37.70 25.16 -42.28
N ARG A 197 -38.71 24.36 -42.65
CA ARG A 197 -39.60 23.69 -41.70
C ARG A 197 -38.89 22.63 -40.86
N GLU A 198 -37.99 21.87 -41.48
CA GLU A 198 -37.17 20.87 -40.80
C GLU A 198 -36.13 21.52 -39.87
N CYS A 199 -35.47 22.58 -40.34
CA CYS A 199 -34.43 23.28 -39.58
C CYS A 199 -34.99 24.01 -38.36
N PHE A 200 -36.19 24.59 -38.48
CA PHE A 200 -36.83 25.38 -37.43
C PHE A 200 -38.21 24.83 -37.13
N PRO A 201 -38.34 23.81 -36.28
CA PRO A 201 -39.65 23.25 -35.93
C PRO A 201 -40.54 24.25 -35.18
N GLU A 202 -39.93 25.16 -34.41
CA GLU A 202 -40.61 26.26 -33.73
C GLU A 202 -40.40 27.55 -34.53
N ARG A 203 -41.50 28.19 -34.91
CA ARG A 203 -41.48 29.38 -35.77
C ARG A 203 -42.51 30.39 -35.31
N SER A 204 -42.14 31.66 -35.36
CA SER A 204 -42.98 32.80 -35.00
C SER A 204 -42.86 33.89 -36.06
N PHE A 205 -43.94 34.61 -36.34
CA PHE A 205 -43.97 35.65 -37.38
C PHE A 205 -44.38 37.00 -36.81
N PHE A 206 -43.55 38.01 -37.02
CA PHE A 206 -43.78 39.37 -36.54
C PHE A 206 -43.68 40.38 -37.67
N THR A 207 -44.49 41.43 -37.57
CA THR A 207 -44.39 42.59 -38.44
C THR A 207 -44.16 43.84 -37.62
N VAL A 208 -43.12 44.57 -37.98
CA VAL A 208 -42.81 45.88 -37.39
C VAL A 208 -43.13 46.94 -38.45
N PRO A 209 -44.15 47.80 -38.24
CA PRO A 209 -44.48 48.88 -39.16
C PRO A 209 -43.31 49.84 -39.41
N LEU A 210 -43.47 50.77 -40.36
CA LEU A 210 -42.53 51.90 -40.45
C LEU A 210 -42.60 52.76 -39.18
N MET A 211 -41.45 53.27 -38.75
CA MET A 211 -41.37 54.20 -37.63
C MET A 211 -42.30 55.40 -37.87
N GLY A 212 -43.13 55.73 -36.88
CA GLY A 212 -44.17 56.76 -36.98
C GLY A 212 -45.55 56.26 -37.45
N MET A 213 -45.69 55.01 -37.90
CA MET A 213 -47.02 54.42 -38.15
C MET A 213 -47.72 54.04 -36.84
N PRO A 214 -49.07 54.05 -36.81
CA PRO A 214 -49.82 53.49 -35.69
C PRO A 214 -49.42 52.03 -35.44
N ALA A 215 -49.32 51.64 -34.17
CA ALA A 215 -48.89 50.31 -33.72
C ALA A 215 -47.39 49.98 -33.87
N PHE A 216 -46.53 50.92 -34.30
CA PHE A 216 -45.06 50.68 -34.33
C PHE A 216 -44.51 50.25 -32.96
N GLU A 217 -44.78 51.05 -31.92
CA GLU A 217 -44.32 50.78 -30.55
C GLU A 217 -44.90 49.47 -29.98
N ASP A 218 -46.19 49.22 -30.23
CA ASP A 218 -46.85 48.00 -29.74
C ASP A 218 -46.28 46.75 -30.41
N SER A 219 -46.02 46.80 -31.73
CA SER A 219 -45.35 45.73 -32.47
C SER A 219 -43.94 45.48 -31.97
N LEU A 220 -43.17 46.54 -31.73
CA LEU A 220 -41.80 46.44 -31.23
C LEU A 220 -41.76 45.86 -29.81
N LYS A 221 -42.65 46.32 -28.93
CA LYS A 221 -42.83 45.79 -27.57
C LYS A 221 -43.23 44.32 -27.60
N SER A 222 -44.14 43.93 -28.50
CA SER A 222 -44.57 42.54 -28.69
C SER A 222 -43.42 41.65 -29.15
N LEU A 223 -42.65 42.10 -30.16
CA LEU A 223 -41.45 41.38 -30.62
C LEU A 223 -40.42 41.23 -29.51
N ARG A 224 -40.13 42.30 -28.76
CA ARG A 224 -39.19 42.28 -27.64
C ARG A 224 -39.66 41.32 -26.55
N ALA A 225 -40.92 41.37 -26.15
CA ALA A 225 -41.49 40.46 -25.15
C ALA A 225 -41.35 39.01 -25.61
N HIS A 226 -41.69 38.70 -26.87
CA HIS A 226 -41.54 37.35 -27.42
C HIS A 226 -40.09 36.85 -27.36
N LEU A 227 -39.14 37.64 -27.87
CA LEU A 227 -37.72 37.26 -27.90
C LEU A 227 -37.16 37.05 -26.49
N VAL A 228 -37.54 37.90 -25.54
CA VAL A 228 -37.10 37.78 -24.14
C VAL A 228 -37.79 36.59 -23.47
N ASP A 229 -39.11 36.46 -23.56
CA ASP A 229 -39.88 35.46 -22.82
C ASP A 229 -39.66 34.02 -23.34
N ARG A 230 -39.39 33.86 -24.64
CA ARG A 230 -39.14 32.56 -25.27
C ARG A 230 -37.67 32.19 -25.40
N ARG A 231 -36.78 32.97 -24.79
CA ARG A 231 -35.34 32.68 -24.78
C ARG A 231 -35.04 31.30 -24.20
N LYS A 232 -34.05 30.64 -24.79
CA LYS A 232 -33.57 29.33 -24.37
C LYS A 232 -32.07 29.41 -24.11
N PRO A 233 -31.57 28.78 -23.04
CA PRO A 233 -30.14 28.69 -22.83
C PRO A 233 -29.51 27.88 -23.96
N LEU A 234 -28.32 28.28 -24.39
CA LEU A 234 -27.53 27.48 -25.31
C LEU A 234 -27.14 26.17 -24.62
N GLN A 235 -27.46 25.06 -25.26
CA GLN A 235 -27.12 23.73 -24.78
C GLN A 235 -26.35 22.94 -25.82
N MET A 236 -25.35 22.18 -25.39
CA MET A 236 -24.61 21.22 -26.21
C MET A 236 -24.57 19.87 -25.49
N GLY A 237 -25.10 18.82 -26.12
CA GLY A 237 -25.24 17.49 -25.50
C GLY A 237 -26.02 17.47 -24.18
N GLY A 238 -27.01 18.35 -24.04
CA GLY A 238 -27.82 18.50 -22.82
C GLY A 238 -27.19 19.37 -21.74
N MET A 239 -25.96 19.87 -21.95
CA MET A 239 -25.26 20.73 -21.01
C MET A 239 -25.48 22.21 -21.34
N PRO A 240 -25.83 23.07 -20.38
CA PRO A 240 -25.79 24.52 -20.60
C PRO A 240 -24.35 24.97 -20.86
N VAL A 241 -24.18 25.81 -21.88
CA VAL A 241 -22.86 26.34 -22.25
C VAL A 241 -22.55 27.59 -21.43
N SER A 242 -21.46 27.56 -20.67
CA SER A 242 -20.95 28.73 -19.94
C SER A 242 -20.26 29.74 -20.85
N GLY A 243 -20.04 30.97 -20.38
CA GLY A 243 -19.34 32.01 -21.15
C GLY A 243 -17.95 31.60 -21.61
N ARG A 244 -17.18 30.96 -20.72
CA ARG A 244 -15.85 30.45 -21.06
C ARG A 244 -15.89 29.36 -22.14
N GLN A 245 -16.82 28.41 -22.01
CA GLN A 245 -17.00 27.36 -23.01
C GLN A 245 -17.44 27.95 -24.35
N LEU A 246 -18.38 28.90 -24.35
CA LEU A 246 -18.86 29.54 -25.57
C LEU A 246 -17.76 30.30 -26.29
N ALA A 247 -16.94 31.08 -25.57
CA ALA A 247 -15.79 31.77 -26.16
C ALA A 247 -14.80 30.79 -26.80
N GLY A 248 -14.47 29.69 -26.12
CA GLY A 248 -13.59 28.65 -26.68
C GLY A 248 -14.19 27.92 -27.89
N VAL A 249 -15.51 27.70 -27.90
CA VAL A 249 -16.21 27.17 -29.08
C VAL A 249 -16.12 28.14 -30.26
N MET A 250 -16.29 29.45 -30.02
CA MET A 250 -16.13 30.45 -31.08
C MET A 250 -14.71 30.42 -31.66
N GLU A 251 -13.69 30.32 -30.80
CA GLU A 251 -12.28 30.22 -31.21
C GLU A 251 -12.04 28.95 -32.05
N LEU A 252 -12.61 27.83 -31.61
CA LEU A 252 -12.56 26.56 -32.35
C LEU A 252 -13.23 26.68 -33.73
N ILE A 253 -14.41 27.28 -33.83
CA ILE A 253 -15.11 27.47 -35.11
C ILE A 253 -14.24 28.29 -36.07
N VAL A 254 -13.66 29.41 -35.63
CA VAL A 254 -12.80 30.22 -36.50
C VAL A 254 -11.57 29.44 -36.93
N ALA A 255 -10.91 28.74 -36.02
CA ALA A 255 -9.74 27.93 -36.32
C ALA A 255 -10.05 26.80 -37.32
N GLU A 256 -11.15 26.07 -37.12
CA GLU A 256 -11.55 24.95 -37.99
C GLU A 256 -11.96 25.43 -39.39
N VAL A 257 -12.72 26.52 -39.51
CA VAL A 257 -13.06 27.06 -40.84
C VAL A 257 -11.82 27.56 -41.57
N GLN A 258 -10.91 28.26 -40.88
CA GLN A 258 -9.66 28.70 -41.49
C GLN A 258 -8.81 27.52 -41.97
N ALA A 259 -8.73 26.45 -41.17
CA ALA A 259 -7.89 25.30 -41.48
C ALA A 259 -8.49 24.34 -42.52
N THR A 260 -9.80 24.10 -42.47
CA THR A 260 -10.45 23.00 -43.19
C THR A 260 -11.65 23.43 -44.05
N GLN A 261 -12.09 24.69 -43.94
CA GLN A 261 -13.35 25.20 -44.53
C GLN A 261 -14.62 24.49 -44.02
N GLU A 262 -14.49 23.67 -42.99
CA GLU A 262 -15.57 22.90 -42.38
C GLU A 262 -15.48 22.99 -40.85
N ILE A 263 -16.57 22.67 -40.16
CA ILE A 263 -16.66 22.69 -38.69
C ILE A 263 -17.14 21.34 -38.20
N SER A 264 -16.49 20.83 -37.17
CA SER A 264 -16.78 19.54 -36.56
C SER A 264 -17.65 19.72 -35.31
N LEU A 265 -18.94 19.38 -35.41
CA LEU A 265 -19.83 19.35 -34.25
C LEU A 265 -19.34 18.37 -33.16
N PRO A 266 -18.74 17.20 -33.49
CA PRO A 266 -18.06 16.37 -32.50
C PRO A 266 -16.93 17.08 -31.75
N SER A 267 -16.12 17.89 -32.44
CA SER A 267 -15.05 18.69 -31.80
C SER A 267 -15.64 19.69 -30.80
N MET A 268 -16.69 20.40 -31.20
CA MET A 268 -17.38 21.35 -30.31
C MET A 268 -18.02 20.66 -29.10
N ASN A 269 -18.71 19.54 -29.33
CA ASN A 269 -19.29 18.73 -28.26
C ASN A 269 -18.20 18.23 -27.30
N ARG A 270 -17.05 17.78 -27.80
CA ARG A 270 -15.91 17.39 -26.97
C ARG A 270 -15.40 18.57 -26.14
N TYR A 271 -15.20 19.73 -26.75
CA TYR A 271 -14.73 20.92 -26.05
C TYR A 271 -15.68 21.32 -24.91
N VAL A 272 -16.99 21.41 -25.18
CA VAL A 272 -17.95 21.82 -24.14
C VAL A 272 -18.17 20.74 -23.09
N ILE A 273 -18.46 19.51 -23.52
CA ILE A 273 -18.90 18.43 -22.63
C ILE A 273 -17.70 17.78 -21.95
N PHE A 274 -16.70 17.35 -22.71
CA PHE A 274 -15.56 16.64 -22.16
C PHE A 274 -14.61 17.60 -21.46
N GLU A 275 -14.06 18.58 -22.17
CA GLU A 275 -13.04 19.48 -21.62
C GLU A 275 -13.64 20.49 -20.64
N GLY A 276 -14.83 21.02 -20.93
CA GLY A 276 -15.48 22.02 -20.10
C GLY A 276 -16.22 21.49 -18.87
N PHE A 277 -16.60 20.21 -18.83
CA PHE A 277 -17.38 19.65 -17.71
C PHE A 277 -16.85 18.32 -17.18
N LEU A 278 -16.77 17.28 -18.02
CA LEU A 278 -16.45 15.92 -17.55
C LEU A 278 -15.00 15.81 -17.03
N LEU A 279 -14.04 16.48 -17.66
CA LEU A 279 -12.65 16.47 -17.25
C LEU A 279 -12.43 17.23 -15.93
N PRO A 280 -12.96 18.46 -15.74
CA PRO A 280 -13.00 19.11 -14.43
C PRO A 280 -13.63 18.23 -13.35
N LEU A 281 -14.82 17.66 -13.60
CA LEU A 281 -15.48 16.75 -12.67
C LEU A 281 -14.60 15.53 -12.33
N THR A 282 -13.92 14.97 -13.33
CA THR A 282 -12.98 13.86 -13.14
C THR A 282 -11.84 14.26 -12.22
N ASN A 283 -11.24 15.44 -12.44
CA ASN A 283 -10.14 15.93 -11.61
C ASN A 283 -10.61 16.22 -10.17
N ASP A 284 -11.76 16.87 -10.00
CA ASP A 284 -12.35 17.13 -8.68
C ASP A 284 -12.61 15.83 -7.90
N LEU A 285 -13.08 14.79 -8.58
CA LEU A 285 -13.32 13.48 -7.96
C LEU A 285 -12.02 12.72 -7.64
N VAL A 286 -10.96 12.91 -8.43
CA VAL A 286 -9.62 12.39 -8.12
C VAL A 286 -9.06 13.08 -6.88
N ASP A 287 -9.16 14.40 -6.79
CA ASP A 287 -8.71 15.18 -5.62
C ASP A 287 -9.53 14.79 -4.37
N PHE A 288 -10.84 14.62 -4.52
CA PHE A 288 -11.70 14.07 -3.47
C PHE A 288 -11.29 12.65 -3.07
N ALA A 289 -10.92 11.80 -4.03
CA ALA A 289 -10.47 10.44 -3.78
C ALA A 289 -9.21 10.40 -2.93
N GLN A 290 -8.22 11.25 -3.25
CA GLN A 290 -6.97 11.34 -2.51
C GLN A 290 -7.21 11.60 -1.01
N GLY A 291 -8.16 12.47 -0.68
CA GLY A 291 -8.56 12.73 0.71
C GLY A 291 -9.38 11.62 1.38
N GLN A 292 -9.80 10.60 0.63
CA GLN A 292 -10.55 9.43 1.13
C GLN A 292 -9.68 8.15 1.20
N LEU A 293 -8.47 8.17 0.65
CA LEU A 293 -7.57 7.03 0.71
C LEU A 293 -7.15 6.76 2.16
N PRO A 294 -7.09 5.49 2.58
CA PRO A 294 -6.68 5.14 3.94
C PRO A 294 -5.20 5.53 4.14
N GLU A 295 -4.91 6.18 5.26
CA GLU A 295 -3.53 6.38 5.67
C GLU A 295 -2.92 5.05 6.13
N VAL A 296 -1.99 4.53 5.36
CA VAL A 296 -1.28 3.28 5.68
C VAL A 296 -0.03 3.63 6.50
N VAL A 297 -0.14 3.46 7.82
CA VAL A 297 0.95 3.63 8.79
C VAL A 297 1.58 2.28 9.14
N ASP A 298 0.80 1.20 9.08
CA ASP A 298 1.26 -0.17 9.30
C ASP A 298 0.55 -1.13 8.32
N TYR A 299 0.96 -2.40 8.30
CA TYR A 299 0.31 -3.43 7.50
C TYR A 299 -1.16 -3.61 7.91
N ASP A 300 -2.08 -3.39 6.96
CA ASP A 300 -3.52 -3.58 7.16
C ASP A 300 -4.00 -4.78 6.31
N PRO A 301 -4.30 -5.95 6.92
CA PRO A 301 -4.79 -7.12 6.18
C PRO A 301 -6.20 -6.91 5.61
N CYS A 302 -6.94 -5.91 6.10
CA CYS A 302 -8.29 -5.58 5.65
C CYS A 302 -8.31 -4.37 4.69
N LEU A 303 -7.15 -3.96 4.17
CA LEU A 303 -7.03 -2.78 3.30
C LEU A 303 -8.01 -2.82 2.11
N ALA A 304 -8.19 -4.00 1.49
CA ALA A 304 -9.07 -4.17 0.33
C ALA A 304 -10.53 -3.77 0.60
N GLU A 305 -11.03 -3.97 1.82
CA GLU A 305 -12.41 -3.63 2.20
C GLU A 305 -12.65 -2.11 2.27
N ARG A 306 -11.58 -1.33 2.36
CA ARG A 306 -11.60 0.14 2.48
C ARG A 306 -11.41 0.85 1.14
N ASN A 307 -11.41 0.11 0.02
CA ASN A 307 -11.23 0.67 -1.31
C ASN A 307 -12.39 1.61 -1.70
N PRO A 308 -12.16 2.93 -1.89
CA PRO A 308 -13.22 3.89 -2.15
C PRO A 308 -13.64 3.99 -3.63
N ILE A 309 -12.98 3.29 -4.55
CA ILE A 309 -13.11 3.50 -6.01
C ILE A 309 -14.55 3.37 -6.48
N GLU A 310 -15.24 2.28 -6.15
CA GLU A 310 -16.62 2.02 -6.60
C GLU A 310 -17.60 3.12 -6.16
N ARG A 311 -17.43 3.64 -4.94
CA ARG A 311 -18.24 4.73 -4.41
C ARG A 311 -18.01 6.03 -5.19
N ILE A 312 -16.77 6.32 -5.57
CA ILE A 312 -16.40 7.53 -6.32
C ILE A 312 -16.88 7.42 -7.77
N LEU A 313 -16.74 6.26 -8.38
CA LEU A 313 -17.26 5.96 -9.71
C LEU A 313 -18.79 6.10 -9.76
N ARG A 314 -19.52 5.67 -8.72
CA ARG A 314 -20.98 5.91 -8.63
C ARG A 314 -21.30 7.41 -8.56
N ARG A 315 -20.54 8.18 -7.77
CA ARG A 315 -20.71 9.63 -7.66
C ARG A 315 -20.48 10.34 -9.00
N PHE A 316 -19.53 9.86 -9.80
CA PHE A 316 -19.33 10.33 -11.17
C PHE A 316 -20.58 10.08 -12.03
N ASP A 317 -21.14 8.87 -11.99
CA ASP A 317 -22.30 8.50 -12.79
C ASP A 317 -23.54 9.34 -12.44
N GLU A 318 -23.75 9.61 -11.15
CA GLU A 318 -24.80 10.49 -10.62
C GLU A 318 -24.59 11.94 -11.06
N SER A 319 -23.38 12.47 -10.89
CA SER A 319 -23.06 13.87 -11.23
C SER A 319 -23.10 14.14 -12.74
N SER A 320 -22.86 13.12 -13.55
CA SER A 320 -22.89 13.18 -15.02
C SER A 320 -24.16 12.58 -15.62
N ALA A 321 -25.22 12.35 -14.82
CA ALA A 321 -26.46 11.71 -15.29
C ALA A 321 -27.19 12.50 -16.38
N HIS A 322 -27.02 13.82 -16.39
CA HIS A 322 -27.65 14.74 -17.35
C HIS A 322 -26.89 14.89 -18.67
N VAL A 323 -25.68 14.34 -18.78
CA VAL A 323 -24.87 14.38 -20.02
C VAL A 323 -25.41 13.35 -21.01
N GLY A 324 -25.94 13.81 -22.15
CA GLY A 324 -26.53 12.94 -23.17
C GLY A 324 -25.51 12.19 -24.02
N ASN A 325 -24.27 12.68 -24.12
CA ASN A 325 -23.24 12.06 -24.95
C ASN A 325 -22.58 10.86 -24.23
N VAL A 326 -23.07 9.66 -24.53
CA VAL A 326 -22.64 8.39 -23.90
C VAL A 326 -21.16 8.10 -24.15
N THR A 327 -20.65 8.39 -25.36
CA THR A 327 -19.26 8.09 -25.74
C THR A 327 -18.27 8.91 -24.91
N LEU A 328 -18.48 10.23 -24.83
CA LEU A 328 -17.61 11.11 -24.04
C LEU A 328 -17.74 10.82 -22.53
N LYS A 329 -18.94 10.47 -22.06
CA LYS A 329 -19.16 10.04 -20.67
C LYS A 329 -18.37 8.76 -20.35
N ALA A 330 -18.38 7.77 -21.25
CA ALA A 330 -17.63 6.53 -21.08
C ALA A 330 -16.12 6.77 -21.09
N GLU A 331 -15.61 7.64 -21.98
CA GLU A 331 -14.21 8.05 -22.01
C GLU A 331 -13.77 8.71 -20.70
N ALA A 332 -14.55 9.67 -20.19
CA ALA A 332 -14.24 10.36 -18.94
C ALA A 332 -14.32 9.41 -17.73
N ARG A 333 -15.30 8.50 -17.71
CA ARG A 333 -15.41 7.46 -16.69
C ARG A 333 -14.19 6.54 -16.69
N GLN A 334 -13.72 6.13 -17.86
CA GLN A 334 -12.52 5.30 -17.98
C GLN A 334 -11.28 6.05 -17.51
N LEU A 335 -11.14 7.33 -17.88
CA LEU A 335 -10.04 8.18 -17.41
C LEU A 335 -10.03 8.31 -15.89
N LEU A 336 -11.20 8.55 -15.28
CA LEU A 336 -11.37 8.58 -13.83
C LEU A 336 -10.95 7.24 -13.21
N ALA A 337 -11.46 6.12 -13.72
CA ALA A 337 -11.15 4.79 -13.22
C ALA A 337 -9.64 4.51 -13.24
N THR A 338 -8.95 4.81 -14.36
CA THR A 338 -7.50 4.64 -14.45
C THR A 338 -6.77 5.45 -13.38
N LYS A 339 -7.08 6.74 -13.23
CA LYS A 339 -6.44 7.60 -12.22
C LYS A 339 -6.70 7.11 -10.78
N LEU A 340 -7.91 6.62 -10.51
CA LEU A 340 -8.28 6.09 -9.20
C LEU A 340 -7.54 4.79 -8.87
N TRP A 341 -7.39 3.89 -9.85
CA TRP A 341 -6.62 2.66 -9.69
C TRP A 341 -5.13 2.92 -9.51
N ASP A 342 -4.56 3.89 -10.23
CA ASP A 342 -3.16 4.31 -10.02
C ASP A 342 -2.91 4.77 -8.57
N LEU A 343 -3.82 5.58 -8.02
CA LEU A 343 -3.77 6.02 -6.62
C LEU A 343 -3.90 4.84 -5.65
N TRP A 344 -4.82 3.90 -5.92
CA TRP A 344 -5.04 2.75 -5.06
C TRP A 344 -3.86 1.77 -5.07
N HIS A 345 -3.28 1.49 -6.23
CA HIS A 345 -2.10 0.64 -6.34
C HIS A 345 -0.90 1.19 -5.57
N TRP A 346 -0.77 2.51 -5.48
CA TRP A 346 0.24 3.13 -4.60
C TRP A 346 0.00 2.79 -3.12
N VAL A 347 -1.26 2.83 -2.67
CA VAL A 347 -1.65 2.47 -1.29
C VAL A 347 -1.41 0.98 -1.02
N GLU A 348 -1.78 0.10 -1.95
CA GLU A 348 -1.53 -1.34 -1.88
C GLU A 348 -0.03 -1.64 -1.79
N ALA A 349 0.78 -1.06 -2.68
CA ALA A 349 2.23 -1.24 -2.68
C ALA A 349 2.86 -0.76 -1.37
N LYS A 350 2.38 0.35 -0.81
CA LYS A 350 2.83 0.84 0.50
C LYS A 350 2.49 -0.14 1.63
N SER A 351 1.27 -0.68 1.66
CA SER A 351 0.85 -1.68 2.65
C SER A 351 1.62 -2.99 2.51
N GLU A 352 1.86 -3.44 1.29
CA GLU A 352 2.66 -4.63 1.02
C GLU A 352 4.11 -4.45 1.48
N ALA A 353 4.71 -3.29 1.23
CA ALA A 353 6.05 -2.96 1.71
C ALA A 353 6.12 -3.03 3.24
N LEU A 354 5.14 -2.43 3.95
CA LEU A 354 5.03 -2.50 5.41
C LEU A 354 4.81 -3.94 5.89
N GLY A 355 3.97 -4.73 5.20
CA GLY A 355 3.75 -6.14 5.52
C GLY A 355 5.01 -7.01 5.39
N ASN A 356 5.94 -6.60 4.53
CA ASN A 356 7.23 -7.28 4.35
C ASN A 356 8.29 -6.90 5.39
N GLU A 357 8.06 -5.87 6.21
CA GLU A 357 8.96 -5.52 7.29
C GLU A 357 9.03 -6.62 8.36
N VAL A 358 10.20 -6.78 8.97
CA VAL A 358 10.42 -7.69 10.08
C VAL A 358 9.76 -7.11 11.34
N CYS A 359 8.83 -7.86 11.93
CA CYS A 359 8.19 -7.49 13.20
C CYS A 359 8.94 -8.04 14.41
N ASP A 360 9.48 -9.25 14.30
CA ASP A 360 10.15 -9.94 15.40
C ASP A 360 11.34 -10.76 14.88
N THR A 361 12.35 -10.89 15.73
CA THR A 361 13.61 -11.57 15.43
C THR A 361 13.94 -12.53 16.56
N VAL A 362 13.83 -13.82 16.28
CA VAL A 362 14.14 -14.88 17.25
C VAL A 362 15.52 -15.48 16.93
N GLN A 363 16.33 -15.71 17.96
CA GLN A 363 17.61 -16.41 17.82
C GLN A 363 17.42 -17.88 18.20
N GLU A 364 17.80 -18.77 17.31
CA GLU A 364 17.86 -20.21 17.57
C GLU A 364 19.33 -20.64 17.65
N ALA A 365 19.66 -21.56 18.55
CA ALA A 365 20.99 -22.14 18.72
C ALA A 365 20.94 -23.66 18.63
N GLN A 366 21.96 -24.27 18.02
CA GLN A 366 22.15 -25.71 17.97
C GLN A 366 23.61 -26.08 18.20
N GLU A 367 23.85 -27.27 18.76
CA GLU A 367 25.18 -27.85 18.90
C GLU A 367 25.42 -28.89 17.79
N VAL A 368 26.52 -28.77 17.05
CA VAL A 368 26.91 -29.72 16.01
C VAL A 368 28.19 -30.43 16.46
N GLU A 369 28.15 -31.76 16.58
CA GLU A 369 29.32 -32.59 16.94
C GLU A 369 30.38 -32.48 15.81
N LEU A 370 31.54 -31.89 16.11
CA LEU A 370 32.66 -31.77 15.18
C LEU A 370 33.53 -33.01 15.18
N SER A 371 33.87 -33.49 16.38
CA SER A 371 34.78 -34.61 16.54
C SER A 371 34.55 -35.32 17.86
N ARG A 372 34.93 -36.59 17.85
CA ARG A 372 34.90 -37.46 19.00
C ARG A 372 36.31 -37.97 19.23
N SER A 373 36.87 -37.67 20.39
CA SER A 373 38.18 -38.14 20.77
C SER A 373 38.09 -38.95 22.06
N LYS A 374 38.96 -39.95 22.17
CA LYS A 374 39.17 -40.69 23.41
C LYS A 374 40.30 -40.02 24.17
N SER A 375 40.09 -39.67 25.43
CA SER A 375 41.11 -39.10 26.30
C SER A 375 41.07 -39.75 27.66
N VAL A 376 42.23 -39.91 28.29
CA VAL A 376 42.27 -40.36 29.68
C VAL A 376 41.68 -39.31 30.62
N VAL A 377 41.02 -39.76 31.68
CA VAL A 377 40.48 -38.90 32.73
C VAL A 377 41.65 -38.33 33.53
N GLY A 378 41.85 -37.01 33.46
CA GLY A 378 42.69 -36.26 34.39
C GLY A 378 44.20 -36.47 34.31
N GLY A 379 44.72 -37.51 33.64
CA GLY A 379 46.17 -37.75 33.47
C GLY A 379 46.96 -38.09 34.73
N TYR A 380 46.32 -38.00 35.91
CA TYR A 380 46.89 -38.15 37.24
C TYR A 380 45.92 -38.96 38.13
N GLY A 381 46.43 -39.63 39.17
CA GLY A 381 45.64 -40.39 40.15
C GLY A 381 45.23 -41.80 39.73
N LEU A 382 44.28 -42.39 40.48
CA LEU A 382 43.92 -43.82 40.35
C LEU A 382 43.08 -44.14 39.10
N LEU A 383 42.56 -43.12 38.43
CA LEU A 383 41.77 -43.25 37.21
C LEU A 383 42.56 -42.84 35.95
N LYS A 384 43.90 -42.70 36.05
CA LYS A 384 44.77 -42.26 34.95
C LYS A 384 44.69 -43.12 33.67
N GLU A 385 44.26 -44.37 33.78
CA GLU A 385 44.08 -45.28 32.63
C GLU A 385 42.64 -45.29 32.08
N VAL A 386 41.67 -44.66 32.78
CA VAL A 386 40.27 -44.65 32.36
C VAL A 386 40.11 -43.72 31.18
N VAL A 387 39.64 -44.28 30.07
CA VAL A 387 39.44 -43.55 28.82
C VAL A 387 37.99 -43.10 28.73
N VAL A 388 37.77 -41.79 28.72
CA VAL A 388 36.48 -41.16 28.45
C VAL A 388 36.41 -40.64 27.01
N THR A 389 35.19 -40.52 26.51
CA THR A 389 34.89 -39.98 25.21
C THR A 389 34.62 -38.48 25.35
N LYS A 390 35.55 -37.65 24.86
CA LYS A 390 35.32 -36.22 24.71
C LYS A 390 34.66 -35.94 23.36
N GLN A 391 33.55 -35.23 23.40
CA GLN A 391 32.84 -34.75 22.21
C GLN A 391 33.07 -33.25 22.10
N LEU A 392 33.65 -32.84 20.99
CA LEU A 392 33.83 -31.43 20.66
C LEU A 392 32.61 -30.99 19.84
N PHE A 393 31.82 -30.09 20.39
CA PHE A 393 30.69 -29.47 19.72
C PHE A 393 31.08 -28.09 19.21
N ARG A 394 30.52 -27.70 18.07
CA ARG A 394 30.50 -26.32 17.58
C ARG A 394 29.11 -25.77 17.79
N GLU A 395 29.00 -24.61 18.43
CA GLU A 395 27.73 -23.91 18.52
C GLU A 395 27.47 -23.18 17.21
N GLU A 396 26.28 -23.40 16.66
CA GLU A 396 25.77 -22.69 15.51
C GLU A 396 24.51 -21.94 15.93
N GLY A 397 24.39 -20.69 15.48
CA GLY A 397 23.21 -19.85 15.67
C GLY A 397 22.57 -19.51 14.34
N ARG A 398 21.25 -19.33 14.33
CA ARG A 398 20.56 -18.70 13.20
C ARG A 398 19.53 -17.69 13.68
N THR A 399 19.34 -16.68 12.86
CA THR A 399 18.27 -15.71 13.04
C THR A 399 17.03 -16.18 12.31
N VAL A 400 15.88 -16.09 12.98
CA VAL A 400 14.55 -16.37 12.44
C VAL A 400 13.78 -15.07 12.38
N LEU A 401 13.39 -14.65 11.17
CA LEU A 401 12.73 -13.38 10.91
C LEU A 401 11.22 -13.61 10.76
N HIS A 402 10.43 -12.95 11.59
CA HIS A 402 8.97 -12.90 11.49
C HIS A 402 8.58 -11.59 10.79
N ARG A 403 7.76 -11.66 9.74
CA ARG A 403 7.28 -10.47 9.01
C ARG A 403 5.91 -10.03 9.53
N LYS A 404 5.60 -8.74 9.43
CA LYS A 404 4.33 -8.16 9.89
C LYS A 404 3.10 -8.78 9.24
N ARG A 405 3.19 -9.16 7.95
CA ARG A 405 2.10 -9.86 7.23
C ARG A 405 1.79 -11.27 7.74
N GLY A 406 2.58 -11.78 8.69
CA GLY A 406 2.54 -13.17 9.12
C GLY A 406 3.13 -14.12 8.08
N GLY A 407 2.72 -15.40 8.15
CA GLY A 407 3.25 -16.49 7.35
C GLY A 407 4.40 -17.25 8.01
N ASP A 408 4.97 -18.20 7.27
CA ASP A 408 6.09 -18.99 7.75
C ASP A 408 7.32 -18.10 7.98
N PRO A 409 8.02 -18.24 9.13
CA PRO A 409 9.17 -17.40 9.42
C PRO A 409 10.34 -17.70 8.49
N GLU A 410 11.05 -16.66 8.08
CA GLU A 410 12.24 -16.77 7.25
C GLU A 410 13.43 -17.16 8.13
N ARG A 411 13.88 -18.40 7.97
CA ARG A 411 15.01 -18.95 8.74
C ARG A 411 16.30 -18.72 7.96
N LEU A 412 17.20 -17.88 8.50
CA LEU A 412 18.51 -17.69 7.90
C LEU A 412 19.38 -18.95 8.04
N PRO A 413 20.41 -19.12 7.20
CA PRO A 413 21.36 -20.22 7.33
C PRO A 413 22.04 -20.22 8.69
N TRP A 414 22.30 -21.42 9.23
CA TRP A 414 23.14 -21.60 10.41
C TRP A 414 24.53 -21.01 10.21
N LYS A 415 25.00 -20.25 11.21
CA LYS A 415 26.34 -19.68 11.26
C LYS A 415 27.05 -20.11 12.54
N THR A 416 28.32 -20.45 12.41
CA THR A 416 29.19 -20.75 13.56
C THR A 416 29.33 -19.52 14.46
N LEU A 417 29.09 -19.68 15.76
CA LEU A 417 29.24 -18.60 16.75
C LEU A 417 30.70 -18.40 17.20
N GLY A 418 31.62 -19.23 16.70
CA GLY A 418 33.05 -19.20 17.03
C GLY A 418 33.38 -19.89 18.35
N THR A 419 32.37 -20.34 19.10
CA THR A 419 32.50 -21.11 20.32
C THR A 419 32.52 -22.61 20.00
N THR A 420 33.49 -23.30 20.58
CA THR A 420 33.50 -24.75 20.66
C THR A 420 33.39 -25.18 22.11
N VAL A 421 32.52 -26.15 22.37
CA VAL A 421 32.28 -26.68 23.71
C VAL A 421 32.72 -28.13 23.70
N THR A 422 33.65 -28.47 24.59
CA THR A 422 34.03 -29.87 24.81
C THR A 422 33.19 -30.41 25.95
N ARG A 423 32.42 -31.48 25.69
CA ARG A 423 31.68 -32.20 26.72
C ARG A 423 32.23 -33.60 26.88
N THR A 424 32.29 -34.08 28.12
CA THR A 424 32.55 -35.49 28.40
C THR A 424 31.23 -36.24 28.16
N LYS A 425 31.23 -37.23 27.27
CA LYS A 425 30.03 -38.05 27.02
C LYS A 425 29.61 -38.79 28.28
N GLU A 426 30.60 -39.32 29.00
CA GLU A 426 30.44 -39.93 30.30
C GLU A 426 30.43 -38.83 31.38
N SER A 427 29.31 -38.10 31.47
CA SER A 427 29.15 -36.93 32.36
C SER A 427 29.38 -37.19 33.84
N ALA A 428 29.36 -38.45 34.30
CA ALA A 428 29.70 -38.81 35.67
C ALA A 428 31.12 -38.35 36.04
N PHE A 429 32.04 -38.35 35.07
CA PHE A 429 33.42 -37.91 35.28
C PHE A 429 33.56 -36.40 35.46
N ASP A 430 32.55 -35.61 35.13
CA ASP A 430 32.54 -34.17 35.43
C ASP A 430 32.39 -33.92 36.95
N LEU A 431 31.90 -34.92 37.71
CA LEU A 431 31.82 -34.88 39.18
C LEU A 431 33.16 -35.17 39.86
N LEU A 432 34.11 -35.80 39.16
CA LEU A 432 35.37 -36.29 39.75
C LEU A 432 36.15 -35.20 40.53
N PRO A 433 36.32 -33.97 40.01
CA PRO A 433 37.02 -32.90 40.75
C PRO A 433 36.31 -32.43 42.03
N SER A 434 35.02 -32.75 42.17
CA SER A 434 34.20 -32.37 43.33
C SER A 434 34.12 -33.46 44.41
N LEU A 435 34.69 -34.65 44.15
CA LEU A 435 34.67 -35.74 45.10
C LEU A 435 35.61 -35.47 46.29
N PRO A 436 35.18 -35.75 47.53
CA PRO A 436 35.98 -35.48 48.71
C PRO A 436 37.16 -36.46 48.82
N ILE A 437 38.37 -35.92 48.95
CA ILE A 437 39.58 -36.72 49.20
C ILE A 437 39.83 -36.74 50.71
N LEU A 438 39.73 -37.91 51.36
CA LEU A 438 40.09 -38.06 52.78
C LEU A 438 41.29 -38.99 52.94
N LYS A 439 42.23 -38.58 53.78
CA LYS A 439 43.39 -39.36 54.22
C LYS A 439 43.44 -39.33 55.74
N GLY A 440 43.52 -40.49 56.39
CA GLY A 440 43.53 -40.53 57.85
C GLY A 440 43.66 -41.93 58.44
N LEU A 441 43.86 -41.99 59.75
CA LEU A 441 43.98 -43.25 60.48
C LEU A 441 42.58 -43.81 60.82
N LEU A 442 42.33 -45.06 60.42
CA LEU A 442 41.13 -45.81 60.80
C LEU A 442 41.50 -47.14 61.43
N TYR A 443 40.65 -47.64 62.31
CA TYR A 443 40.84 -48.90 63.01
C TYR A 443 40.04 -50.01 62.35
N LYS A 444 40.72 -50.88 61.59
CA LYS A 444 40.09 -51.99 60.89
C LYS A 444 39.89 -53.20 61.82
N SER A 445 38.68 -53.74 61.85
CA SER A 445 38.36 -54.96 62.61
C SER A 445 38.94 -56.21 61.94
N SER A 446 39.50 -57.15 62.71
CA SER A 446 40.03 -58.40 62.16
C SER A 446 38.90 -59.40 61.83
N PRO A 447 38.92 -60.06 60.67
CA PRO A 447 37.92 -61.10 60.36
C PRO A 447 38.20 -62.44 61.07
N ASN A 448 39.34 -62.58 61.73
CA ASN A 448 39.73 -63.85 62.33
C ASN A 448 38.87 -64.14 63.58
N ARG A 449 38.01 -65.17 63.53
CA ARG A 449 37.11 -65.55 64.64
C ARG A 449 37.86 -65.75 65.97
N MET A 450 39.12 -66.17 65.92
CA MET A 450 40.00 -66.27 67.10
C MET A 450 40.34 -64.91 67.72
N ARG A 451 40.51 -63.86 66.90
CA ARG A 451 40.72 -62.48 67.39
C ARG A 451 39.42 -61.81 67.84
N VAL A 452 38.28 -62.19 67.26
CA VAL A 452 36.95 -61.75 67.71
C VAL A 452 36.66 -62.20 69.15
N LEU A 453 37.15 -63.39 69.57
CA LEU A 453 37.04 -63.86 70.95
C LEU A 453 37.84 -62.99 71.95
N LEU A 454 38.89 -62.28 71.48
CA LEU A 454 39.72 -61.37 72.29
C LEU A 454 39.19 -59.92 72.32
N ARG A 455 37.98 -59.65 71.78
CA ARG A 455 37.36 -58.31 71.76
C ARG A 455 37.24 -57.64 73.12
N ALA A 456 37.17 -58.41 74.21
CA ALA A 456 37.11 -57.88 75.58
C ALA A 456 38.30 -56.96 75.94
N PHE A 457 39.45 -57.11 75.27
CA PHE A 457 40.68 -56.35 75.56
C PHE A 457 40.97 -55.22 74.56
N ARG A 458 40.02 -54.81 73.71
CA ARG A 458 40.20 -53.78 72.65
C ARG A 458 41.35 -54.06 71.65
N TRP A 459 41.94 -55.25 71.66
CA TRP A 459 43.05 -55.67 70.77
C TRP A 459 42.64 -56.17 69.37
N ASP A 460 41.36 -56.11 68.98
CA ASP A 460 40.86 -56.53 67.65
C ASP A 460 41.07 -55.45 66.56
N ARG A 461 41.34 -54.21 66.97
CA ARG A 461 41.44 -53.07 66.07
C ARG A 461 42.86 -52.91 65.54
N GLN A 462 43.05 -53.11 64.23
CA GLN A 462 44.31 -52.85 63.55
C GLN A 462 44.34 -51.41 63.05
N PRO A 463 45.26 -50.55 63.51
CA PRO A 463 45.42 -49.22 62.93
C PRO A 463 45.82 -49.35 61.46
N ARG A 464 45.14 -48.58 60.60
CA ARG A 464 45.36 -48.54 59.15
C ARG A 464 45.35 -47.09 58.71
N GLN A 465 46.36 -46.70 57.92
CA GLN A 465 46.26 -45.47 57.17
C GLN A 465 45.30 -45.71 56.01
N CYS A 466 44.18 -45.00 55.97
CA CYS A 466 43.15 -45.15 54.95
C CYS A 466 43.09 -43.92 54.06
N VAL A 467 42.69 -44.14 52.81
CA VAL A 467 42.48 -43.08 51.81
C VAL A 467 41.19 -43.38 51.06
N VAL A 468 40.33 -42.38 50.88
CA VAL A 468 39.24 -42.41 49.89
C VAL A 468 39.51 -41.31 48.86
N GLN A 469 39.64 -41.72 47.60
CA GLN A 469 40.02 -40.83 46.50
C GLN A 469 39.66 -41.50 45.17
N ASP A 470 39.26 -40.73 44.16
CA ASP A 470 39.05 -41.18 42.77
C ASP A 470 38.20 -42.46 42.61
N GLY A 471 37.17 -42.62 43.45
CA GLY A 471 36.30 -43.79 43.43
C GLY A 471 36.90 -45.04 44.06
N HIS A 472 37.97 -44.89 44.85
CA HIS A 472 38.65 -45.98 45.54
C HIS A 472 38.69 -45.74 47.04
N PHE A 473 38.65 -46.83 47.81
CA PHE A 473 38.92 -46.84 49.25
C PHE A 473 40.08 -47.78 49.56
N LEU A 474 41.19 -47.23 50.02
CA LEU A 474 42.47 -47.91 50.23
C LEU A 474 42.82 -47.97 51.71
N TRP A 475 43.57 -48.99 52.11
CA TRP A 475 44.18 -49.04 53.45
C TRP A 475 45.59 -49.64 53.43
N PHE A 476 46.49 -49.04 54.21
CA PHE A 476 47.91 -49.38 54.37
C PHE A 476 48.22 -49.81 55.81
N ASP A 477 49.37 -50.44 56.05
CA ASP A 477 49.86 -50.67 57.43
C ASP A 477 50.23 -49.32 58.07
N SER A 478 49.94 -49.12 59.37
CA SER A 478 50.22 -47.84 60.04
C SER A 478 51.71 -47.53 60.22
N GLU A 479 52.58 -48.54 60.11
CA GLU A 479 54.04 -48.42 60.25
C GLU A 479 54.70 -47.58 59.14
N VAL A 480 53.91 -47.13 58.15
CA VAL A 480 54.37 -46.43 56.95
C VAL A 480 54.47 -44.91 57.15
N GLY A 481 53.79 -44.33 58.14
CA GLY A 481 53.57 -42.88 58.22
C GLY A 481 54.50 -42.08 59.14
N GLU A 482 55.05 -42.67 60.20
CA GLU A 482 55.70 -41.87 61.26
C GLU A 482 57.22 -41.65 61.07
N GLY A 483 57.82 -42.22 60.01
CA GLY A 483 59.29 -42.22 59.83
C GLY A 483 59.88 -41.27 58.77
N ALA A 484 59.07 -40.60 57.95
CA ALA A 484 59.57 -39.94 56.73
C ALA A 484 59.80 -38.42 56.82
N GLU A 485 59.29 -37.71 57.84
CA GLU A 485 59.34 -36.23 57.87
C GLU A 485 60.16 -35.61 59.03
N GLY A 486 60.95 -36.37 59.80
CA GLY A 486 61.55 -35.82 61.04
C GLY A 486 62.87 -36.36 61.54
N ALA A 487 63.77 -36.92 60.71
CA ALA A 487 65.05 -37.45 61.19
C ALA A 487 66.29 -36.86 60.47
N GLU A 488 66.56 -35.57 60.71
CA GLU A 488 67.93 -35.05 60.63
C GLU A 488 68.66 -35.37 61.95
N GLY A 489 69.35 -36.50 62.01
CA GLY A 489 70.10 -36.88 63.21
C GLY A 489 70.79 -38.22 63.08
N GLY A 490 72.09 -38.20 62.79
CA GLY A 490 72.84 -39.37 62.34
C GLY A 490 72.94 -40.53 63.34
N GLY A 491 72.96 -41.75 62.80
CA GLY A 491 73.26 -42.93 63.60
C GLY A 491 73.03 -44.26 62.89
N ARG A 492 74.09 -44.78 62.25
CA ARG A 492 74.33 -46.19 61.87
C ARG A 492 73.29 -46.89 60.98
N ALA A 493 73.61 -46.88 59.69
CA ALA A 493 73.05 -47.73 58.65
C ALA A 493 73.21 -49.23 58.93
N GLY A 494 72.09 -49.92 59.14
CA GLY A 494 71.96 -51.36 59.00
C GLY A 494 70.98 -51.66 57.87
N SER A 495 71.51 -52.12 56.73
CA SER A 495 70.81 -52.88 55.66
C SER A 495 69.38 -52.40 55.30
N ALA A 496 69.28 -51.23 54.66
CA ALA A 496 68.13 -50.84 53.85
C ALA A 496 68.07 -51.74 52.60
N GLY A 497 67.33 -52.85 52.69
CA GLY A 497 66.90 -53.60 51.51
C GLY A 497 65.85 -52.77 50.76
N SER A 498 66.17 -52.36 49.54
CA SER A 498 65.32 -51.74 48.49
C SER A 498 64.13 -50.90 49.00
N GLY A 499 64.15 -49.60 48.76
CA GLY A 499 62.99 -48.70 48.90
C GLY A 499 61.84 -49.11 47.98
N GLY A 500 61.19 -50.23 48.32
CA GLY A 500 60.01 -50.74 47.65
C GLY A 500 58.85 -49.85 48.00
N GLU A 501 58.18 -49.34 46.97
CA GLU A 501 56.97 -48.56 47.12
C GLU A 501 55.96 -49.29 48.04
N VAL A 502 55.43 -48.58 49.02
CA VAL A 502 54.49 -49.17 49.97
C VAL A 502 53.18 -49.44 49.26
N GLN A 503 52.92 -50.73 49.01
CA GLN A 503 51.68 -51.19 48.39
C GLN A 503 50.52 -51.25 49.41
N ALA A 504 49.33 -50.82 48.99
CA ALA A 504 48.11 -50.94 49.80
C ALA A 504 47.87 -52.39 50.23
N LYS A 505 47.48 -52.61 51.49
CA LYS A 505 47.09 -53.95 51.97
C LYS A 505 45.76 -54.38 51.42
N GLY A 506 44.90 -53.42 51.09
CA GLY A 506 43.83 -53.66 50.15
C GLY A 506 43.17 -52.38 49.67
N CYS A 507 42.41 -52.55 48.59
CA CYS A 507 41.79 -51.47 47.84
C CYS A 507 40.40 -51.90 47.39
N ILE A 508 39.37 -51.13 47.70
CA ILE A 508 38.03 -51.29 47.15
C ILE A 508 37.88 -50.24 46.05
N ASN A 509 37.98 -50.66 44.79
CA ASN A 509 37.65 -49.84 43.64
C ASN A 509 36.12 -49.85 43.43
N PHE A 510 35.43 -48.77 43.76
CA PHE A 510 33.96 -48.73 43.71
C PHE A 510 33.38 -48.87 42.29
N LEU A 511 34.17 -48.63 41.24
CA LEU A 511 33.72 -48.83 39.85
C LEU A 511 33.54 -50.32 39.53
N MET A 512 34.46 -51.15 40.02
CA MET A 512 34.43 -52.61 39.81
C MET A 512 33.69 -53.33 40.94
N HIS A 513 33.94 -52.88 42.17
CA HIS A 513 33.41 -53.45 43.40
C HIS A 513 32.19 -52.64 43.83
N ARG A 514 31.04 -52.95 43.23
CA ARG A 514 29.75 -52.37 43.62
C ARG A 514 29.56 -52.52 45.13
N ALA A 515 29.72 -51.43 45.85
CA ALA A 515 29.77 -51.41 47.31
C ALA A 515 28.55 -50.70 47.90
N ALA A 516 28.22 -51.07 49.13
CA ALA A 516 27.32 -50.32 49.99
C ALA A 516 28.06 -50.05 51.31
N VAL A 517 27.89 -48.83 51.84
CA VAL A 517 28.39 -48.47 53.16
C VAL A 517 27.23 -48.32 54.14
N SER A 518 27.48 -48.65 55.40
CA SER A 518 26.50 -48.52 56.48
C SER A 518 27.21 -48.06 57.75
N ARG A 519 26.61 -47.11 58.47
CA ARG A 519 27.18 -46.50 59.68
C ARG A 519 26.60 -47.12 60.95
N HIS A 520 27.45 -47.33 61.94
CA HIS A 520 27.15 -47.88 63.26
C HIS A 520 27.98 -47.15 64.34
N GLY A 521 27.50 -45.99 64.81
CA GLY A 521 28.17 -45.17 65.83
C GLY A 521 29.49 -44.57 65.34
N ASP A 522 30.59 -44.92 66.03
CA ASP A 522 31.98 -44.56 65.69
C ASP A 522 32.58 -45.44 64.58
N SER A 523 31.80 -46.36 64.02
CA SER A 523 32.25 -47.32 63.03
C SER A 523 31.35 -47.37 61.79
N PHE A 524 31.91 -47.84 60.68
CA PHE A 524 31.17 -48.08 59.46
C PHE A 524 31.63 -49.38 58.80
N VAL A 525 30.75 -49.94 57.96
CA VAL A 525 30.96 -51.20 57.27
C VAL A 525 30.76 -51.00 55.78
N ILE A 526 31.80 -51.32 55.00
CA ILE A 526 31.74 -51.41 53.54
C ILE A 526 31.52 -52.88 53.16
N ARG A 527 30.48 -53.18 52.39
CA ARG A 527 30.10 -54.54 51.97
C ARG A 527 29.72 -54.57 50.49
N PRO A 528 29.70 -55.74 49.82
CA PRO A 528 29.14 -55.84 48.48
C PRO A 528 27.70 -55.33 48.48
N ALA A 529 27.35 -54.49 47.51
CA ALA A 529 25.97 -54.06 47.29
C ALA A 529 25.12 -55.20 46.70
N GLU A 530 25.74 -56.08 45.92
CA GLU A 530 25.08 -57.18 45.22
C GLU A 530 25.11 -58.48 46.03
N ALA A 531 24.05 -59.28 45.88
CA ALA A 531 23.93 -60.59 46.53
C ALA A 531 24.89 -61.65 45.98
N THR A 532 25.61 -61.35 44.89
CA THR A 532 26.65 -62.19 44.28
C THR A 532 28.03 -61.99 44.91
N GLY A 533 28.19 -60.97 45.76
CA GLY A 533 29.47 -60.64 46.40
C GLY A 533 30.34 -59.70 45.56
N TRP A 534 31.61 -59.54 45.96
CA TRP A 534 32.62 -58.76 45.27
C TRP A 534 33.00 -59.38 43.93
N GLN A 535 32.95 -58.58 42.87
CA GLN A 535 33.49 -58.95 41.56
C GLN A 535 35.01 -58.76 41.58
N ASP A 536 35.80 -59.79 41.30
CA ASP A 536 37.28 -59.76 41.34
C ASP A 536 37.88 -59.25 42.68
N PRO A 537 37.82 -60.03 43.77
CA PRO A 537 38.35 -59.61 45.08
C PRO A 537 39.89 -59.61 45.17
N SER A 538 40.63 -59.61 44.05
CA SER A 538 42.10 -59.74 44.03
C SER A 538 42.84 -58.59 44.70
N SER A 539 42.24 -57.40 44.77
CA SER A 539 42.81 -56.22 45.44
C SER A 539 42.69 -56.23 46.97
N PHE A 540 42.08 -57.24 47.57
CA PHE A 540 42.04 -57.44 49.03
C PHE A 540 42.07 -58.93 49.39
N THR A 541 42.12 -59.26 50.68
CA THR A 541 42.05 -60.67 51.12
C THR A 541 40.61 -61.04 51.47
N GLY A 542 40.28 -62.33 51.51
CA GLY A 542 38.98 -62.83 52.00
C GLY A 542 38.11 -63.47 50.92
N ASP A 543 36.88 -63.83 51.31
CA ASP A 543 35.87 -64.37 50.38
C ASP A 543 35.09 -63.25 49.65
N ALA A 544 34.28 -63.64 48.66
CA ALA A 544 33.46 -62.73 47.88
C ALA A 544 32.39 -61.99 48.70
N PHE A 545 32.04 -62.45 49.90
CA PHE A 545 31.00 -61.85 50.74
C PHE A 545 31.56 -61.03 51.90
N ARG A 546 32.89 -60.82 51.92
CA ARG A 546 33.57 -60.19 53.03
C ARG A 546 33.11 -58.74 53.23
N SER A 547 32.65 -58.43 54.43
CA SER A 547 32.44 -57.05 54.88
C SER A 547 33.71 -56.47 55.54
N PHE A 548 34.00 -55.20 55.30
CA PHE A 548 35.10 -54.47 55.92
C PHE A 548 34.57 -53.46 56.94
N SER A 549 34.89 -53.67 58.21
CA SER A 549 34.50 -52.77 59.29
C SER A 549 35.68 -51.90 59.71
N PHE A 550 35.46 -50.59 59.73
CA PHE A 550 36.42 -49.57 60.14
C PHE A 550 35.80 -48.73 61.26
N ALA A 551 36.59 -48.37 62.26
CA ALA A 551 36.20 -47.40 63.29
C ALA A 551 37.08 -46.15 63.20
N ALA A 552 36.46 -44.98 63.30
CA ALA A 552 37.15 -43.69 63.38
C ALA A 552 37.39 -43.32 64.85
N GLU A 553 38.17 -42.26 65.08
CA GLU A 553 38.47 -41.76 66.43
C GLU A 553 37.24 -41.16 67.13
N SER A 554 36.31 -40.62 66.35
CA SER A 554 35.08 -40.01 66.84
C SER A 554 33.91 -40.28 65.89
N GLU A 555 32.70 -40.11 66.41
CA GLU A 555 31.48 -40.27 65.63
C GLU A 555 31.36 -39.24 64.49
N ALA A 556 31.82 -38.00 64.70
CA ALA A 556 31.85 -36.97 63.67
C ALA A 556 32.83 -37.30 62.54
N HIS A 557 34.04 -37.77 62.88
CA HIS A 557 35.03 -38.23 61.91
C HIS A 557 34.51 -39.45 61.13
N CYS A 558 33.80 -40.39 61.79
CA CYS A 558 33.13 -41.50 61.11
C CYS A 558 32.06 -41.02 60.11
N ALA A 559 31.30 -39.98 60.43
CA ALA A 559 30.28 -39.42 59.55
C ALA A 559 30.89 -38.87 58.25
N GLU A 560 32.02 -38.15 58.36
CA GLU A 560 32.75 -37.59 57.24
C GLU A 560 33.27 -38.68 56.29
N TRP A 561 33.86 -39.74 56.83
CA TRP A 561 34.29 -40.90 56.04
C TRP A 561 33.13 -41.61 55.33
N VAL A 562 31.98 -41.75 56.00
CA VAL A 562 30.79 -42.37 55.39
C VAL A 562 30.25 -41.51 54.25
N ASP A 563 30.08 -40.20 54.45
CA ASP A 563 29.63 -39.28 53.38
C ASP A 563 30.58 -39.31 52.18
N ALA A 564 31.90 -39.26 52.42
CA ALA A 564 32.88 -39.36 51.35
C ALA A 564 32.79 -40.69 50.58
N VAL A 565 32.70 -41.82 51.30
CA VAL A 565 32.53 -43.14 50.69
C VAL A 565 31.21 -43.24 49.91
N GLU A 566 30.10 -42.73 50.44
CA GLU A 566 28.80 -42.72 49.76
C GLU A 566 28.85 -41.93 48.45
N ARG A 567 29.47 -40.73 48.45
CA ARG A 567 29.63 -39.93 47.24
C ARG A 567 30.50 -40.63 46.20
N HIS A 568 31.57 -41.27 46.62
CA HIS A 568 32.43 -42.05 45.73
C HIS A 568 31.74 -43.31 45.17
N ILE A 569 30.92 -43.99 45.97
CA ILE A 569 30.08 -45.11 45.50
C ILE A 569 29.05 -44.61 44.48
N HIS A 570 28.40 -43.48 44.74
CA HIS A 570 27.41 -42.90 43.84
C HIS A 570 28.02 -42.51 42.50
N PHE A 571 29.15 -41.78 42.53
CA PHE A 571 29.94 -41.47 41.34
C PHE A 571 30.32 -42.73 40.56
N ALA A 572 30.86 -43.73 41.25
CA ALA A 572 31.32 -44.96 40.60
C ALA A 572 30.17 -45.74 39.95
N ALA A 573 28.99 -45.76 40.56
CA ALA A 573 27.80 -46.38 39.97
C ALA A 573 27.39 -45.68 38.67
N GLN A 574 27.33 -44.34 38.66
CA GLN A 574 27.02 -43.55 37.46
C GLN A 574 28.08 -43.74 36.37
N ALA A 575 29.36 -43.68 36.73
CA ALA A 575 30.47 -43.87 35.80
C ALA A 575 30.49 -45.29 35.21
N ALA A 576 30.23 -46.31 36.01
CA ALA A 576 30.15 -47.70 35.55
C ALA A 576 28.98 -47.92 34.58
N GLU A 577 27.82 -47.32 34.84
CA GLU A 577 26.67 -47.35 33.93
C GLU A 577 26.99 -46.69 32.58
N GLN A 578 27.66 -45.53 32.61
CA GLN A 578 28.01 -44.79 31.40
C GLN A 578 29.13 -45.43 30.58
N LEU A 579 30.13 -46.04 31.22
CA LEU A 579 31.20 -46.78 30.54
C LEU A 579 30.71 -48.14 30.01
N GLY A 580 29.66 -48.70 30.62
CA GLY A 580 29.02 -49.94 30.19
C GLY A 580 30.00 -51.13 30.14
N PRO A 581 29.89 -52.02 29.12
CA PRO A 581 30.65 -53.26 29.07
C PRO A 581 32.17 -53.08 28.85
N GLU A 582 32.62 -51.87 28.51
CA GLU A 582 34.04 -51.57 28.32
C GLU A 582 34.77 -51.29 29.65
N LEU A 583 34.02 -51.12 30.75
CA LEU A 583 34.57 -50.81 32.08
C LEU A 583 35.73 -51.75 32.51
N PRO A 584 35.64 -53.08 32.39
CA PRO A 584 36.72 -53.98 32.81
C PRO A 584 38.00 -53.86 31.97
N ARG A 585 37.93 -53.27 30.77
CA ARG A 585 39.11 -53.01 29.93
C ARG A 585 39.86 -51.75 30.35
N HIS A 586 39.18 -50.83 31.01
CA HIS A 586 39.69 -49.51 31.36
C HIS A 586 40.05 -49.36 32.84
N VAL A 587 39.46 -50.20 33.70
CA VAL A 587 39.64 -50.13 35.14
C VAL A 587 40.27 -51.43 35.63
N ARG A 588 41.52 -51.35 36.08
CA ARG A 588 42.23 -52.50 36.65
C ARG A 588 41.94 -52.63 38.14
N VAL A 589 41.70 -53.86 38.57
CA VAL A 589 41.71 -54.20 40.00
C VAL A 589 43.14 -54.49 40.41
N TYR A 590 43.76 -53.57 41.14
CA TYR A 590 45.11 -53.73 41.67
C TYR A 590 45.21 -53.13 43.07
N LYS A 591 46.37 -53.28 43.70
CA LYS A 591 46.68 -52.63 44.98
C LYS A 591 47.63 -51.46 44.69
N PRO A 592 47.13 -50.23 44.67
CA PRO A 592 47.94 -49.05 44.41
C PRO A 592 49.03 -48.88 45.46
N THR A 593 50.15 -48.29 45.05
CA THR A 593 51.17 -47.84 46.00
C THR A 593 50.81 -46.46 46.54
N TRP A 594 51.49 -46.02 47.59
CA TRP A 594 51.29 -44.65 48.08
C TRP A 594 51.63 -43.59 47.01
N ALA A 595 52.66 -43.86 46.19
CA ALA A 595 53.06 -43.00 45.09
C ALA A 595 51.96 -42.84 44.02
N ASP A 596 51.20 -43.92 43.73
CA ASP A 596 50.06 -43.88 42.80
C ASP A 596 48.93 -42.91 43.22
N LEU A 597 48.91 -42.45 44.49
CA LEU A 597 47.93 -41.47 44.99
C LEU A 597 48.38 -40.01 44.83
N GLU A 598 49.69 -39.81 44.70
CA GLU A 598 50.34 -38.50 44.61
C GLU A 598 50.68 -38.11 43.17
N THR A 599 50.84 -39.11 42.30
CA THR A 599 50.93 -38.99 40.84
C THR A 599 49.58 -39.21 40.20
#